data_AF-A0AB35ARP6-F1
#
_entry.id   AF-A0AB35ARP6-F1
#
_cell.length_a   1.000
_cell.length_b   1.000
_cell.length_c   1.000
_cell.angle_alpha   90.00
_cell.angle_beta   90.00
_cell.angle_gamma   90.00
#
_symmetry.space_group_name_H-M   'P 1'
#
loop_
_entity.id
_entity.type
_entity.pdbx_description
1 polymer ?
#
loop_
_entity_poly.entity_id
_entity_poly.type
_entity_poly.pdbx_seq_one_letter_code
_entity_poly.pdbx_strand_id
1 'polypeptide(L)' 'MGKVTRKRYAAEFKSRVALEAIRGELTLAELASKHGVHQTMIAQ' A
#
# COMPACT_ATOMS: atom_id res chain seq x y z
N MET A 1 -2.13 11.73 24.64
CA MET A 1 -1.96 10.66 23.63
C MET A 1 -2.87 10.98 22.45
N GLY A 2 -2.32 11.53 21.36
CA GLY A 2 -3.10 12.02 20.22
C GLY A 2 -3.76 10.89 19.44
N LYS A 3 -5.00 11.08 18.99
CA LYS A 3 -5.74 10.12 18.16
C LYS A 3 -4.99 9.93 16.83
N VAL A 4 -4.47 8.73 16.59
CA VAL A 4 -3.91 8.36 15.28
C VAL A 4 -5.07 8.15 14.32
N THR A 5 -5.35 9.15 13.49
CA THR A 5 -6.39 9.09 12.46
C THR A 5 -5.90 8.17 11.34
N ARG A 6 -6.42 6.94 11.27
CA ARG A 6 -6.08 5.99 10.18
C ARG A 6 -6.58 6.53 8.85
N LYS A 7 -5.66 6.75 7.90
CA LYS A 7 -6.02 6.98 6.49
C LYS A 7 -6.64 5.69 5.94
N ARG A 8 -7.90 5.77 5.51
CA ARG A 8 -8.57 4.68 4.80
C ARG A 8 -8.29 4.84 3.31
N TYR A 9 -7.73 3.81 2.70
CA TYR A 9 -7.55 3.74 1.26
C TYR A 9 -8.75 3.04 0.63
N ALA A 10 -9.19 3.54 -0.53
CA ALA A 10 -10.27 2.94 -1.29
C ALA A 10 -9.91 1.51 -1.75
N ALA A 11 -10.91 0.64 -1.92
CA ALA A 11 -10.70 -0.73 -2.36
C ALA A 11 -9.97 -0.80 -3.72
N GLU A 12 -10.30 0.11 -4.64
CA GLU A 12 -9.67 0.19 -5.96
C GLU A 12 -8.15 0.41 -5.88
N PHE A 13 -7.71 1.23 -4.93
CA PHE A 13 -6.29 1.50 -4.70
C PHE A 13 -5.57 0.24 -4.19
N LYS A 14 -6.19 -0.48 -3.24
CA LYS A 14 -5.64 -1.75 -2.75
C LYS A 14 -5.54 -2.79 -3.85
N SER A 15 -6.55 -2.88 -4.73
CA SER A 15 -6.53 -3.81 -5.86
C SER A 15 -5.41 -3.52 -6.85
N ARG A 16 -5.20 -2.24 -7.20
CA ARG A 16 -4.10 -1.85 -8.10
C ARG A 16 -2.73 -2.18 -7.50
N VAL A 17 -2.54 -1.85 -6.22
CA VAL A 17 -1.28 -2.11 -5.51
C VAL A 17 -1.03 -3.61 -5.34
N ALA A 18 -2.08 -4.41 -5.06
CA ALA A 18 -1.96 -5.87 -4.99
C ALA A 18 -1.61 -6.51 -6.34
N LEU A 19 -2.19 -6.02 -7.44
CA LEU A 19 -1.85 -6.49 -8.79
C LEU A 19 -0.41 -6.15 -9.19
N GLU A 20 0.07 -4.94 -8.89
CA GLU A 20 1.48 -4.59 -9.10
C GLU A 20 2.42 -5.44 -8.23
N ALA A 21 2.03 -5.73 -6.97
CA ALA A 21 2.80 -6.59 -6.09
C ALA A 21 2.87 -8.05 -6.60
N ILE A 22 1.76 -8.58 -7.14
CA ILE A 22 1.71 -9.92 -7.76
C ILE A 22 2.55 -9.98 -9.05
N ARG A 23 2.58 -8.89 -9.83
CA ARG A 23 3.41 -8.81 -11.04
C ARG A 23 4.91 -8.92 -10.76
N GLY A 24 5.35 -8.59 -9.55
CA GLY A 24 6.76 -8.71 -9.15
C GLY A 24 7.71 -7.72 -9.86
N GLU A 25 7.17 -6.73 -10.58
CA GLU A 25 7.97 -5.70 -11.28
C GLU A 25 8.57 -4.68 -10.32
N LEU A 26 7.98 -4.52 -9.13
CA LEU A 26 8.40 -3.58 -8.09
C LEU A 26 8.39 -4.28 -6.73
N THR A 27 9.38 -3.99 -5.90
CA THR A 27 9.41 -4.49 -4.52
C THR A 27 8.33 -3.79 -3.68
N LEU A 28 7.90 -4.43 -2.59
CA LEU A 28 6.92 -3.84 -1.66
C LEU A 28 7.35 -2.47 -1.13
N ALA A 29 8.66 -2.24 -0.99
CA ALA A 29 9.23 -0.98 -0.53
C ALA A 29 9.15 0.13 -1.61
N GLU A 30 9.31 -0.22 -2.87
CA GLU A 30 9.18 0.71 -4.00
C GLU A 30 7.72 1.04 -4.27
N LEU A 31 6.83 0.04 -4.21
CA LEU A 31 5.38 0.25 -4.26
C LEU A 31 4.89 1.13 -3.11
N ALA A 32 5.41 0.89 -1.91
CA ALA A 32 5.16 1.72 -0.73
C ALA A 32 5.58 3.18 -0.95
N SER A 33 6.79 3.41 -1.47
CA SER A 33 7.28 4.76 -1.78
C SER A 33 6.49 5.44 -2.91
N LYS A 34 6.19 4.70 -3.99
CA LYS A 34 5.48 5.21 -5.17
C LYS A 34 4.06 5.65 -4.85
N HIS A 35 3.37 4.90 -3.99
CA HIS A 35 1.97 5.15 -3.65
C HIS A 35 1.77 5.85 -2.30
N GLY A 36 2.85 6.15 -1.58
CA GLY A 36 2.80 6.78 -0.26
C GLY A 36 2.10 5.92 0.80
N VAL A 37 2.28 4.61 0.71
CA VAL A 37 1.62 3.58 1.54
C VAL A 37 2.69 2.85 2.33
N HIS A 38 2.44 2.49 3.58
CA HIS A 38 3.38 1.66 4.31
C HIS A 38 3.41 0.23 3.73
N GLN A 39 4.60 -0.34 3.54
CA GLN A 39 4.79 -1.70 2.98
C GLN A 39 3.92 -2.78 3.66
N THR A 40 3.69 -2.64 4.96
CA THR A 40 2.85 -3.56 5.75
C THR A 40 1.39 -3.55 5.32
N MET A 41 0.90 -2.46 4.73
CA MET A 41 -0.47 -2.38 4.20
C MET A 41 -0.60 -2.97 2.80
N ILE A 42 0.52 -3.28 2.15
CA ILE A 42 0.55 -3.99 0.86
C ILE A 42 0.62 -5.49 1.10
N ALA A 43 1.30 -5.91 2.17
CA ALA A 43 1.41 -7.30 2.59
C ALA A 43 0.19 -7.82 3.38
N GLN A 44 -0.75 -6.97 3.77
CA GLN A 44 -1.88 -7.30 4.66
C GLN A 44 -3.22 -7.42 3.91
#